data_AF-A0A7S2NTK0-F1
#
_entry.id   AF-A0A7S2NTK0-F1
#
_cell.length_a   1.000
_cell.length_b   1.000
_cell.length_c   1.000
_cell.angle_alpha   90.00
_cell.angle_beta   90.00
_cell.angle_gamma   90.00
#
_symmetry.space_group_name_H-M   'P 1'
#
loop_
_entity.id
_entity.type
_entity.pdbx_description
1 polymer ?
#
loop_
_entity_poly.entity_id
_entity_poly.type
_entity_poly.pdbx_seq_one_letter_code
_entity_poly.pdbx_strand_id
1 'polypeptide(L)'
;RSMDTSYTRSEYAARKQNDKLAKQAALHQEKQAHQAQRKQPPEPTKHVRKITATVDHQREKNKRTREDAEPEPEEEAQFYLRKEDGSQVLYARAVQDIIAFLQDQGTEASLEEIGRGVSINMLQDGRMLEALKNNPRIEPIADAAGEKLRYRPPFGVRNRGSLKHLLSRAAPGVETDGRTLEQVGETEAVLRSQLKAAETYASLEIDIDELLEQGSCVRVKPSESRGLDYVLFAPPLGQPASEEVRALWRDGEKVPPKEELGKELVRRKLRSAE
;
A
#
# COMPACT_ATOMS: atom_id res chain seq x y z
N ARG A 1 22.52 9.20 -70.12
CA ARG A 1 21.21 9.86 -69.95
C ARG A 1 20.67 9.42 -68.59
N SER A 2 20.96 10.18 -67.54
CA SER A 2 20.46 9.95 -66.18
C SER A 2 19.35 10.98 -65.93
N MET A 3 18.15 10.54 -65.55
CA MET A 3 17.06 11.43 -65.15
C MET A 3 17.13 11.65 -63.64
N ASP A 4 17.32 12.91 -63.25
CA ASP A 4 17.12 13.40 -61.89
C ASP A 4 15.62 13.43 -61.55
N THR A 5 15.24 12.84 -60.42
CA THR A 5 13.94 13.09 -59.77
C THR A 5 14.19 13.59 -58.35
N SER A 6 14.41 14.89 -58.20
CA SER A 6 14.43 15.57 -56.91
C SER A 6 13.01 15.97 -56.52
N TYR A 7 12.39 15.19 -55.65
CA TYR A 7 11.12 15.55 -55.00
C TYR A 7 11.35 16.65 -53.97
N THR A 8 10.49 17.67 -53.98
CA THR A 8 10.65 18.83 -53.09
C THR A 8 10.11 18.55 -51.70
N ARG A 9 10.70 19.20 -50.68
CA ARG A 9 10.42 18.96 -49.25
C ARG A 9 8.94 19.18 -48.86
N SER A 10 8.17 19.94 -49.65
CA SER A 10 6.73 20.16 -49.42
C SER A 10 5.85 19.00 -49.89
N GLU A 11 6.25 18.26 -50.93
CA GLU A 11 5.50 17.10 -51.43
C GLU A 11 5.59 15.92 -50.46
N TYR A 12 6.72 15.80 -49.76
CA TYR A 12 6.90 14.78 -48.72
C TYR A 12 6.04 15.06 -47.48
N ALA A 13 5.89 16.34 -47.11
CA ALA A 13 5.04 16.74 -45.98
C ALA A 13 3.54 16.52 -46.28
N ALA A 14 3.10 16.86 -47.51
CA ALA A 14 1.73 16.63 -47.94
C ALA A 14 1.36 15.14 -48.01
N ARG A 15 2.27 14.29 -48.49
CA ARG A 15 2.08 12.82 -48.47
C ARG A 15 1.99 12.27 -47.05
N LYS A 16 2.86 12.72 -46.15
CA LYS A 16 2.86 12.25 -44.75
C LYS A 16 1.59 12.64 -43.99
N GLN A 17 0.99 13.79 -44.33
CA GLN A 17 -0.27 14.24 -43.74
C GLN A 17 -1.48 13.48 -44.30
N ASN A 18 -1.49 13.20 -45.62
CA ASN A 18 -2.52 12.35 -46.24
C ASN A 18 -2.48 10.90 -45.74
N ASP A 19 -1.30 10.32 -45.55
CA ASP A 19 -1.15 8.96 -44.99
C ASP A 19 -1.66 8.88 -43.54
N LYS A 20 -1.50 9.97 -42.76
CA LYS A 20 -1.98 10.03 -41.38
C LYS A 20 -3.51 10.13 -41.31
N LEU A 21 -4.13 10.89 -42.22
CA LEU A 21 -5.59 10.99 -42.34
C LEU A 21 -6.20 9.67 -42.86
N ALA A 22 -5.56 9.01 -43.83
CA ALA A 22 -6.01 7.71 -44.33
C ALA A 22 -5.97 6.62 -43.25
N LYS A 23 -4.92 6.60 -42.41
CA LYS A 23 -4.82 5.66 -41.29
C LYS A 23 -5.88 5.90 -40.20
N GLN A 24 -6.23 7.15 -39.92
CA GLN A 24 -7.30 7.46 -38.97
C GLN A 24 -8.68 7.07 -39.50
N ALA A 25 -8.94 7.25 -40.80
CA ALA A 25 -10.19 6.82 -41.42
C ALA A 25 -10.36 5.29 -41.41
N ALA A 26 -9.29 4.53 -41.67
CA ALA A 26 -9.31 3.06 -41.63
C ALA A 26 -9.60 2.53 -40.22
N LEU A 27 -8.97 3.10 -39.19
CA LEU A 27 -9.20 2.73 -37.78
C LEU A 27 -10.65 3.03 -37.32
N HIS A 28 -11.27 4.07 -37.86
CA HIS A 28 -12.66 4.41 -37.53
C HIS A 28 -13.66 3.46 -38.20
N GLN A 29 -13.40 3.05 -39.44
CA GLN A 29 -14.22 2.04 -40.14
C GLN A 29 -14.10 0.66 -39.49
N GLU A 30 -12.90 0.25 -39.06
CA GLU A 30 -12.69 -1.03 -38.39
C GLU A 30 -13.40 -1.10 -37.02
N LYS A 31 -13.37 0.01 -36.27
CA LYS A 31 -14.12 0.13 -35.00
C LYS A 31 -15.65 0.10 -35.20
N GLN A 32 -16.16 0.69 -36.28
CA GLN A 32 -17.59 0.63 -36.60
C GLN A 32 -18.01 -0.77 -37.08
N ALA A 33 -17.16 -1.47 -37.84
CA ALA A 33 -17.42 -2.85 -38.26
C ALA A 33 -17.44 -3.83 -37.07
N HIS A 34 -16.53 -3.68 -36.10
CA HIS A 34 -16.52 -4.52 -34.89
C HIS A 34 -17.69 -4.24 -33.93
N GLN A 35 -18.19 -3.00 -33.87
CA GLN A 35 -19.41 -2.71 -33.11
C GLN A 35 -20.68 -3.24 -33.79
N ALA A 36 -20.70 -3.35 -35.11
CA ALA A 36 -21.83 -3.95 -35.84
C ALA A 36 -21.90 -5.47 -35.68
N GLN A 37 -20.76 -6.17 -35.60
CA GLN A 37 -20.73 -7.63 -35.37
C GLN A 37 -21.09 -8.04 -33.93
N ARG A 38 -20.88 -7.17 -32.94
CA ARG A 38 -21.22 -7.47 -31.53
C ARG A 38 -22.70 -7.28 -31.16
N LYS A 39 -23.52 -6.73 -32.05
CA LYS A 39 -24.95 -6.43 -31.79
C LYS A 39 -25.93 -7.45 -32.36
N GLN A 40 -25.46 -8.58 -32.90
CA GLN A 40 -26.35 -9.68 -33.29
C GLN A 40 -26.46 -10.71 -32.16
N PRO A 41 -27.66 -10.95 -31.59
CA PRO A 41 -27.86 -12.06 -30.67
C PRO A 41 -27.74 -13.39 -31.45
N PRO A 42 -27.16 -14.45 -30.86
CA PRO A 42 -27.03 -15.73 -31.54
C PRO A 42 -28.42 -16.37 -31.72
N GLU A 43 -28.78 -16.70 -32.96
CA GLU A 43 -29.95 -17.53 -33.26
C GLU A 43 -29.74 -18.95 -32.71
N PRO A 44 -30.74 -19.56 -32.05
CA PRO A 44 -30.64 -20.95 -31.60
C PRO A 44 -30.91 -21.90 -32.76
N THR A 45 -29.87 -22.31 -33.49
CA THR A 45 -29.98 -23.41 -34.47
C THR A 45 -29.99 -24.75 -33.74
N LYS A 46 -31.16 -25.40 -33.68
CA LYS A 46 -31.31 -26.81 -33.31
C LYS A 46 -30.67 -27.71 -34.39
N HIS A 47 -29.49 -28.24 -34.12
CA HIS A 47 -29.01 -29.45 -34.81
C HIS A 47 -28.60 -30.52 -33.81
N VAL A 48 -29.45 -31.54 -33.71
CA VAL A 48 -29.15 -32.82 -33.08
C VAL A 48 -28.20 -33.58 -34.00
N ARG A 49 -26.94 -33.74 -33.58
CA ARG A 49 -26.07 -34.82 -34.06
C ARG A 49 -25.44 -35.49 -32.85
N LYS A 50 -25.79 -36.77 -32.65
CA LYS A 50 -25.17 -37.67 -31.67
C LYS A 50 -23.68 -37.82 -31.98
N ILE A 51 -22.82 -37.43 -31.04
CA ILE A 51 -21.43 -37.89 -30.97
C ILE A 51 -21.17 -38.27 -29.52
N THR A 52 -21.50 -39.51 -29.18
CA THR A 52 -21.04 -40.22 -27.98
C THR A 52 -19.59 -40.65 -28.21
N ALA A 53 -18.61 -39.82 -27.82
CA ALA A 53 -17.22 -40.23 -27.51
C ALA A 53 -16.29 -39.02 -27.27
N THR A 54 -16.61 -38.10 -26.34
CA THR A 54 -15.68 -37.01 -25.95
C THR A 54 -15.80 -36.55 -24.50
N VAL A 55 -16.56 -37.26 -23.64
CA VAL A 55 -16.74 -36.87 -22.23
C VAL A 55 -15.62 -37.40 -21.35
N ASP A 56 -15.13 -38.61 -21.60
CA ASP A 56 -14.12 -39.22 -20.73
C ASP A 56 -12.73 -38.60 -20.93
N HIS A 57 -12.35 -38.25 -22.17
CA HIS A 57 -11.06 -37.62 -22.43
C HIS A 57 -10.98 -36.16 -21.94
N GLN A 58 -12.11 -35.44 -21.87
CA GLN A 58 -12.17 -34.12 -21.24
C GLN A 58 -12.12 -34.19 -19.71
N ARG A 59 -12.74 -35.20 -19.09
CA ARG A 59 -12.65 -35.41 -17.64
C ARG A 59 -11.24 -35.74 -17.18
N GLU A 60 -10.51 -36.54 -17.96
CA GLU A 60 -9.14 -36.95 -17.60
C GLU A 60 -8.13 -35.81 -17.76
N LYS A 61 -8.32 -34.94 -18.76
CA LYS A 61 -7.54 -33.70 -18.91
C LYS A 61 -7.84 -32.70 -17.79
N ASN A 62 -9.11 -32.54 -17.42
CA ASN A 62 -9.49 -31.66 -16.30
C ASN A 62 -9.05 -32.19 -14.93
N LYS A 63 -8.91 -33.50 -14.75
CA LYS A 63 -8.40 -34.07 -13.49
C LYS A 63 -6.89 -33.83 -13.33
N ARG A 64 -6.12 -33.95 -14.40
CA ARG A 64 -4.67 -33.67 -14.39
C ARG A 64 -4.33 -32.18 -14.31
N THR A 65 -5.20 -31.29 -14.77
CA THR A 65 -4.97 -29.83 -14.65
C THR A 65 -5.34 -29.30 -13.25
N ARG A 66 -6.02 -30.11 -12.42
CA ARG A 66 -6.48 -29.72 -11.08
C ARG A 66 -5.55 -30.18 -9.95
N GLU A 67 -4.57 -31.04 -10.25
CA GLU A 67 -3.55 -31.49 -9.29
C GLU A 67 -2.30 -30.58 -9.29
N ASP A 68 -2.11 -29.75 -10.33
CA ASP A 68 -1.05 -28.73 -10.43
C ASP A 68 -1.58 -27.27 -10.36
N ALA A 69 -2.87 -27.10 -10.03
CA ALA A 69 -3.43 -25.77 -9.77
C ALA A 69 -3.15 -25.42 -8.30
N GLU A 70 -2.35 -24.37 -8.08
CA GLU A 70 -2.30 -23.67 -6.79
C GLU A 70 -3.73 -23.46 -6.27
N PRO A 71 -3.98 -23.60 -4.96
CA PRO A 71 -5.32 -23.42 -4.42
C PRO A 71 -5.85 -22.06 -4.88
N GLU A 72 -6.94 -22.08 -5.66
CA GLU A 72 -7.68 -20.86 -5.96
C GLU A 72 -7.97 -20.17 -4.63
N PRO A 73 -7.75 -18.84 -4.51
CA PRO A 73 -8.10 -18.13 -3.31
C PRO A 73 -9.57 -18.40 -3.03
N GLU A 74 -9.88 -18.90 -1.84
CA GLU A 74 -11.25 -19.12 -1.38
C GLU A 74 -12.07 -17.89 -1.75
N GLU A 75 -13.10 -18.05 -2.58
CA GLU A 75 -14.04 -16.98 -2.87
C GLU A 75 -14.64 -16.55 -1.53
N GLU A 76 -14.14 -15.45 -0.97
CA GLU A 76 -14.71 -14.81 0.21
C GLU A 76 -16.20 -14.63 -0.07
N ALA A 77 -17.04 -15.43 0.58
CA ALA A 77 -18.47 -15.35 0.42
C ALA A 77 -18.87 -13.89 0.64
N GLN A 78 -19.34 -13.24 -0.42
CA GLN A 78 -19.72 -11.83 -0.37
C GLN A 78 -20.88 -11.69 0.62
N PHE A 79 -20.56 -11.26 1.83
CA PHE A 79 -21.52 -11.11 2.90
C PHE A 79 -22.25 -9.77 2.72
N TYR A 80 -23.58 -9.79 2.80
CA TYR A 80 -24.44 -8.61 2.61
C TYR A 80 -25.18 -8.31 3.91
N LEU A 81 -25.14 -7.05 4.33
CA LEU A 81 -25.89 -6.50 5.46
C LEU A 81 -27.16 -5.81 4.97
N ARG A 82 -28.21 -5.79 5.80
CA ARG A 82 -29.43 -5.02 5.50
C ARG A 82 -29.34 -3.61 6.06
N LYS A 83 -29.66 -2.64 5.22
CA LYS A 83 -29.88 -1.25 5.60
C LYS A 83 -31.27 -1.07 6.21
N GLU A 84 -31.48 0.08 6.87
CA GLU A 84 -32.78 0.44 7.46
C GLU A 84 -33.89 0.60 6.41
N ASP A 85 -33.53 1.00 5.17
CA ASP A 85 -34.45 1.11 4.03
C ASP A 85 -34.81 -0.26 3.39
N GLY A 86 -34.26 -1.36 3.93
CA GLY A 86 -34.46 -2.72 3.44
C GLY A 86 -33.54 -3.13 2.29
N SER A 87 -32.71 -2.22 1.77
CA SER A 87 -31.69 -2.55 0.76
C SER A 87 -30.51 -3.32 1.38
N GLN A 88 -29.69 -3.92 0.52
CA GLN A 88 -28.51 -4.67 0.96
C GLN A 88 -27.23 -3.91 0.63
N VAL A 89 -26.26 -3.96 1.54
CA VAL A 89 -24.92 -3.40 1.36
C VAL A 89 -23.88 -4.48 1.57
N LEU A 90 -22.84 -4.46 0.74
CA LEU A 90 -21.69 -5.34 0.94
C LEU A 90 -21.02 -5.06 2.28
N TYR A 91 -20.68 -6.12 2.99
CA TYR A 91 -20.03 -6.05 4.29
C TYR A 91 -18.75 -5.19 4.28
N ALA A 92 -17.85 -5.43 3.32
CA ALA A 92 -16.62 -4.66 3.18
C ALA A 92 -16.89 -3.17 2.99
N ARG A 93 -17.98 -2.83 2.28
CA ARG A 93 -18.39 -1.44 2.07
C ARG A 93 -18.96 -0.82 3.33
N ALA A 94 -19.80 -1.55 4.06
CA ALA A 94 -20.34 -1.12 5.35
C ALA A 94 -19.23 -0.81 6.36
N VAL A 95 -18.21 -1.66 6.46
CA VAL A 95 -17.06 -1.41 7.34
C VAL A 95 -16.34 -0.11 6.96
N GLN A 96 -16.11 0.14 5.67
CA GLN A 96 -15.50 1.39 5.21
C GLN A 96 -16.35 2.62 5.54
N ASP A 97 -17.66 2.54 5.32
CA ASP A 97 -18.57 3.66 5.59
C ASP A 97 -18.63 3.95 7.11
N ILE A 98 -18.57 2.92 7.97
CA ILE A 98 -18.46 3.08 9.44
C ILE A 98 -17.13 3.68 9.85
N ILE A 99 -16.01 3.25 9.27
CA ILE A 99 -14.69 3.81 9.56
C ILE A 99 -14.67 5.30 9.20
N ALA A 100 -15.21 5.67 8.02
CA ALA A 100 -15.31 7.06 7.59
C ALA A 100 -16.18 7.88 8.55
N PHE A 101 -17.35 7.35 8.95
CA PHE A 101 -18.22 8.01 9.94
C PHE A 101 -17.50 8.25 11.27
N LEU A 102 -16.81 7.25 11.80
CA LEU A 102 -16.06 7.36 13.07
C LEU A 102 -14.89 8.35 12.96
N GLN A 103 -14.24 8.41 11.80
CA GLN A 103 -13.16 9.35 11.52
C GLN A 103 -13.70 10.79 11.49
N ASP A 104 -14.83 11.03 10.83
CA ASP A 104 -15.45 12.35 10.71
C ASP A 104 -16.04 12.84 12.04
N GLN A 105 -16.60 11.94 12.86
CA GLN A 105 -17.07 12.27 14.21
C GLN A 105 -15.92 12.73 15.12
N GLY A 106 -14.74 12.12 14.99
CA GLY A 106 -13.56 12.43 15.80
C GLY A 106 -13.67 12.05 17.29
N THR A 107 -14.85 11.59 17.74
CA THR A 107 -15.14 11.15 19.11
C THR A 107 -15.66 9.71 19.14
N GLU A 108 -15.97 9.23 20.35
CA GLU A 108 -16.56 7.92 20.59
C GLU A 108 -18.02 7.93 20.16
N ALA A 109 -18.48 6.86 19.50
CA ALA A 109 -19.86 6.70 19.07
C ALA A 109 -20.43 5.37 19.56
N SER A 110 -21.68 5.39 20.02
CA SER A 110 -22.46 4.21 20.33
C SER A 110 -22.87 3.46 19.06
N LEU A 111 -23.22 2.18 19.19
CA LEU A 111 -23.72 1.38 18.07
C LEU A 111 -24.98 1.98 17.43
N GLU A 112 -25.83 2.63 18.22
CA GLU A 112 -27.04 3.30 17.74
C GLU A 112 -26.73 4.57 16.94
N GLU A 113 -25.73 5.35 17.36
CA GLU A 113 -25.27 6.53 16.60
C GLU A 113 -24.63 6.12 15.27
N ILE A 114 -23.82 5.06 15.29
CA ILE A 114 -23.21 4.50 14.08
C ILE A 114 -24.29 3.97 13.14
N GLY A 115 -25.26 3.21 13.67
CA GLY A 115 -26.36 2.66 12.88
C GLY A 115 -27.18 3.75 12.18
N ARG A 116 -27.53 4.83 12.91
CA ARG A 116 -28.21 5.99 12.34
C ARG A 116 -27.35 6.76 11.33
N GLY A 117 -26.07 6.93 11.62
CA GLY A 117 -25.13 7.68 10.76
C GLY A 117 -24.87 7.02 9.42
N VAL A 118 -24.80 5.68 9.39
CA VAL A 118 -24.48 4.89 8.18
C VAL A 118 -25.73 4.21 7.59
N SER A 119 -26.88 4.32 8.26
CA SER A 119 -28.16 3.69 7.91
C SER A 119 -28.08 2.16 7.84
N ILE A 120 -27.34 1.56 8.77
CA ILE A 120 -27.14 0.11 8.89
C ILE A 120 -27.70 -0.36 10.23
N ASN A 121 -28.50 -1.44 10.21
CA ASN A 121 -29.01 -2.02 11.45
C ASN A 121 -27.91 -2.85 12.14
N MET A 122 -27.16 -2.20 13.02
CA MET A 122 -26.02 -2.79 13.76
C MET A 122 -26.45 -3.77 14.87
N LEU A 123 -27.69 -3.65 15.37
CA LEU A 123 -28.17 -4.39 16.56
C LEU A 123 -28.58 -5.84 16.26
N GLN A 124 -28.79 -6.19 14.98
CA GLN A 124 -29.24 -7.54 14.60
C GLN A 124 -28.10 -8.50 14.26
N ASP A 125 -26.87 -8.01 14.08
CA ASP A 125 -25.79 -8.80 13.49
C ASP A 125 -24.52 -8.80 14.36
N GLY A 126 -24.46 -9.69 15.35
CA GLY A 126 -23.33 -9.81 16.28
C GLY A 126 -21.97 -10.05 15.61
N ARG A 127 -21.97 -10.65 14.41
CA ARG A 127 -20.76 -10.87 13.61
C ARG A 127 -20.11 -9.57 13.13
N MET A 128 -20.91 -8.56 12.81
CA MET A 128 -20.42 -7.25 12.40
C MET A 128 -19.67 -6.58 13.54
N LEU A 129 -20.24 -6.64 14.76
CA LEU A 129 -19.64 -6.06 15.94
C LEU A 129 -18.30 -6.71 16.29
N GLU A 130 -18.22 -8.04 16.28
CA GLU A 130 -16.97 -8.77 16.52
C GLU A 130 -15.89 -8.40 15.50
N ALA A 131 -16.25 -8.28 14.23
CA ALA A 131 -15.30 -7.96 13.19
C ALA A 131 -14.87 -6.48 13.20
N LEU A 132 -15.74 -5.56 13.64
CA LEU A 132 -15.33 -4.17 13.91
C LEU A 132 -14.35 -4.10 15.09
N LYS A 133 -14.57 -4.90 16.15
CA LYS A 133 -13.62 -4.98 17.29
C LYS A 133 -12.25 -5.51 16.88
N ASN A 134 -12.21 -6.40 15.90
CA ASN A 134 -10.96 -6.95 15.37
C ASN A 134 -10.32 -6.04 14.30
N ASN A 135 -10.97 -4.95 13.90
CA ASN A 135 -10.45 -4.07 12.86
C ASN A 135 -9.34 -3.16 13.41
N PRO A 136 -8.16 -3.07 12.75
CA PRO A 136 -7.03 -2.28 13.24
C PRO A 136 -7.29 -0.77 13.28
N ARG A 137 -8.31 -0.27 12.57
CA ARG A 137 -8.71 1.15 12.52
C ARG A 137 -9.85 1.48 13.47
N ILE A 138 -10.28 0.54 14.31
CA ILE A 138 -11.34 0.75 15.30
C ILE A 138 -10.80 0.38 16.68
N GLU A 139 -11.16 1.18 17.67
CA GLU A 139 -10.85 0.94 19.07
C GLU A 139 -12.17 0.76 19.84
N PRO A 140 -12.43 -0.42 20.43
CA PRO A 140 -13.56 -0.61 21.31
C PRO A 140 -13.31 0.05 22.67
N ILE A 141 -14.31 0.75 23.17
CA ILE A 141 -14.28 1.46 24.45
C ILE A 141 -15.41 0.90 25.31
N ALA A 142 -15.02 0.39 26.48
CA ALA A 142 -15.97 -0.05 27.48
C ALA A 142 -16.57 1.18 28.17
N ASP A 143 -17.88 1.36 28.05
CA ASP A 143 -18.63 2.38 28.79
C ASP A 143 -19.69 1.71 29.67
N ALA A 144 -20.05 2.36 30.77
CA ALA A 144 -21.06 1.85 31.71
C ALA A 144 -22.45 1.76 31.07
N ALA A 145 -22.71 2.56 30.04
CA ALA A 145 -23.97 2.61 29.30
C ALA A 145 -24.03 1.63 28.11
N GLY A 146 -22.92 0.97 27.76
CA GLY A 146 -22.84 0.05 26.62
C GLY A 146 -21.50 0.10 25.89
N GLU A 147 -21.43 -0.58 24.76
CA GLU A 147 -20.22 -0.58 23.93
C GLU A 147 -20.15 0.66 23.03
N LYS A 148 -19.01 1.35 23.08
CA LYS A 148 -18.68 2.46 22.18
C LYS A 148 -17.52 2.08 21.28
N LEU A 149 -17.52 2.61 20.07
CA LEU A 149 -16.42 2.46 19.13
C LEU A 149 -15.82 3.84 18.83
N ARG A 150 -14.51 3.87 18.63
CA ARG A 150 -13.79 5.08 18.24
C ARG A 150 -12.85 4.77 17.08
N TYR A 151 -12.66 5.74 16.20
CA TYR A 151 -11.64 5.63 15.15
C TYR A 151 -10.23 5.53 15.75
N ARG A 152 -9.45 4.58 15.25
CA ARG A 152 -8.03 4.42 15.56
C ARG A 152 -7.21 4.85 14.34
N PRO A 153 -6.54 6.01 14.40
CA PRO A 153 -5.62 6.46 13.36
C PRO A 153 -4.51 5.44 13.08
N PRO A 154 -3.84 5.52 11.91
CA PRO A 154 -2.64 4.74 11.64
C PRO A 154 -1.65 4.88 12.80
N PHE A 155 -1.13 3.74 13.27
CA PHE A 155 -0.17 3.67 14.40
C PHE A 155 -0.66 4.31 15.71
N GLY A 156 -1.96 4.62 15.85
CA GLY A 156 -2.53 5.28 17.02
C GLY A 156 -2.17 6.78 17.15
N VAL A 157 -1.68 7.42 16.09
CA VAL A 157 -1.24 8.82 16.14
C VAL A 157 -2.43 9.78 16.09
N ARG A 158 -2.73 10.42 17.23
CA ARG A 158 -3.85 11.38 17.40
C ARG A 158 -3.41 12.81 17.64
N ASN A 159 -2.17 13.00 18.06
CA ASN A 159 -1.61 14.30 18.39
C ASN A 159 -0.07 14.24 18.37
N ARG A 160 0.57 15.39 18.52
CA ARG A 160 2.03 15.52 18.59
C ARG A 160 2.69 14.60 19.61
N GLY A 161 2.09 14.42 20.79
CA GLY A 161 2.64 13.56 21.84
C GLY A 161 2.71 12.10 21.42
N SER A 162 1.62 11.58 20.85
CA SER A 162 1.58 10.23 20.28
C SER A 162 2.52 10.07 19.08
N LEU A 163 2.70 11.10 18.25
CA LEU A 163 3.67 11.10 17.16
C LEU A 163 5.11 10.98 17.71
N LYS A 164 5.48 11.81 18.70
CA LYS A 164 6.80 11.72 19.35
C LYS A 164 7.03 10.34 19.94
N HIS A 165 6.02 9.77 20.61
CA HIS A 165 6.11 8.43 21.19
C HIS A 165 6.34 7.36 20.12
N LEU A 166 5.57 7.40 19.02
CA LEU A 166 5.76 6.51 17.87
C LEU A 166 7.19 6.61 17.31
N LEU A 167 7.64 7.83 17.02
CA LEU A 167 8.96 8.07 16.43
C LEU A 167 10.10 7.66 17.37
N SER A 168 9.92 7.78 18.68
CA SER A 168 10.92 7.33 19.67
C SER A 168 11.09 5.81 19.74
N ARG A 169 10.07 5.07 19.28
CA ARG A 169 10.08 3.60 19.23
C ARG A 169 10.35 3.06 17.84
N ALA A 170 10.32 3.92 16.82
CA ALA A 170 10.63 3.55 15.45
C ALA A 170 12.13 3.31 15.31
N ALA A 171 12.52 2.09 14.95
CA ALA A 171 13.91 1.75 14.69
C ALA A 171 14.14 1.54 13.18
N PRO A 172 15.15 2.18 12.57
CA PRO A 172 15.48 1.95 11.17
C PRO A 172 16.12 0.56 11.00
N GLY A 173 15.29 -0.41 10.64
CA GLY A 173 15.71 -1.68 10.07
C GLY A 173 15.57 -2.87 11.02
N VAL A 174 14.51 -3.65 10.80
CA VAL A 174 14.54 -5.09 11.07
C VAL A 174 13.70 -5.85 10.03
N GLU A 175 14.11 -5.80 8.77
CA GLU A 175 13.82 -6.90 7.85
C GLU A 175 15.04 -7.82 7.86
N THR A 176 15.03 -8.84 8.73
CA THR A 176 15.92 -9.99 8.59
C THR A 176 15.15 -11.09 7.87
N ASP A 177 15.54 -11.41 6.64
CA ASP A 177 15.29 -12.70 5.98
C ASP A 177 13.87 -13.29 6.16
N GLY A 178 12.84 -12.51 5.83
CA GLY A 178 11.45 -12.99 5.83
C GLY A 178 10.89 -13.42 7.19
N ARG A 179 11.52 -13.01 8.29
CA ARG A 179 10.97 -13.14 9.64
C ARG A 179 10.78 -11.76 10.24
N THR A 180 9.50 -11.38 10.37
CA THR A 180 9.05 -10.26 11.19
C THR A 180 9.64 -10.43 12.57
N LEU A 181 10.61 -9.59 12.93
CA LEU A 181 11.15 -9.60 14.27
C LEU A 181 10.10 -8.96 15.18
N GLU A 182 9.23 -9.80 15.73
CA GLU A 182 8.51 -9.53 16.99
C GLU A 182 9.51 -9.44 18.17
N GLN A 183 10.69 -8.83 17.99
CA GLN A 183 11.60 -8.56 19.08
C GLN A 183 11.22 -7.25 19.74
N VAL A 184 10.46 -7.41 20.81
CA VAL A 184 10.49 -6.57 22.02
C VAL A 184 10.19 -5.09 21.77
N GLY A 185 8.95 -4.79 21.35
CA GLY A 185 8.37 -3.46 21.51
C GLY A 185 8.97 -2.32 20.68
N GLU A 186 9.89 -2.62 19.77
CA GLU A 186 10.34 -1.71 18.72
C GLU A 186 9.29 -1.69 17.62
N THR A 187 8.97 -0.49 17.12
CA THR A 187 8.03 -0.32 16.00
C THR A 187 8.85 -0.30 14.72
N GLU A 188 8.38 -0.99 13.68
CA GLU A 188 8.96 -0.88 12.34
C GLU A 188 9.04 0.60 11.92
N ALA A 189 10.08 0.92 11.16
CA ALA A 189 10.33 2.28 10.73
C ALA A 189 9.15 2.81 9.90
N VAL A 190 8.60 3.96 10.27
CA VAL A 190 7.35 4.46 9.70
C VAL A 190 7.63 5.28 8.44
N LEU A 191 7.00 4.88 7.32
CA LEU A 191 7.04 5.68 6.09
C LEU A 191 6.17 6.92 6.24
N ARG A 192 6.68 8.06 5.79
CA ARG A 192 5.96 9.33 5.82
C ARG A 192 4.62 9.22 5.10
N SER A 193 4.56 8.54 3.94
CA SER A 193 3.31 8.32 3.19
C SER A 193 2.19 7.61 3.96
N GLN A 194 2.54 6.83 5.00
CA GLN A 194 1.57 6.13 5.85
C GLN A 194 0.97 7.04 6.94
N LEU A 195 1.61 8.17 7.25
CA LEU A 195 1.13 9.18 8.17
C LEU A 195 0.48 10.33 7.39
N LYS A 196 -0.81 10.21 7.06
CA LYS A 196 -1.54 11.30 6.38
C LYS A 196 -2.27 12.17 7.39
N ALA A 197 -2.19 13.50 7.24
CA ALA A 197 -2.89 14.44 8.11
C ALA A 197 -4.40 14.19 8.16
N ALA A 198 -5.01 13.85 7.00
CA ALA A 198 -6.44 13.53 6.91
C ALA A 198 -6.85 12.31 7.74
N GLU A 199 -5.94 11.35 7.95
CA GLU A 199 -6.21 10.09 8.70
C GLU A 199 -5.74 10.15 10.16
N THR A 200 -5.06 11.22 10.59
CA THR A 200 -4.41 11.30 11.91
C THR A 200 -4.90 12.52 12.68
N TYR A 201 -4.31 13.68 12.42
CA TYR A 201 -4.70 14.96 12.97
C TYR A 201 -4.23 16.12 12.07
N ALA A 202 -4.97 17.24 12.12
CA ALA A 202 -4.84 18.33 11.15
C ALA A 202 -3.43 18.97 11.09
N SER A 203 -2.76 19.09 12.24
CA SER A 203 -1.43 19.74 12.34
C SER A 203 -0.24 18.81 12.11
N LEU A 204 -0.48 17.57 11.66
CA LEU A 204 0.58 16.55 11.52
C LEU A 204 1.78 17.06 10.72
N GLU A 205 1.55 17.72 9.59
CA GLU A 205 2.60 18.20 8.70
C GLU A 205 3.50 19.22 9.38
N ILE A 206 2.89 20.21 10.03
CA ILE A 206 3.56 21.26 10.78
C ILE A 206 4.38 20.65 11.92
N ASP A 207 3.79 19.71 12.66
CA ASP A 207 4.49 19.06 13.77
C ASP A 207 5.66 18.19 13.29
N ILE A 208 5.56 17.52 12.14
CA ILE A 208 6.69 16.78 11.54
C ILE A 208 7.83 17.74 11.18
N ASP A 209 7.52 18.85 10.50
CA ASP A 209 8.51 19.84 10.10
C ASP A 209 9.21 20.44 11.32
N GLU A 210 8.46 20.83 12.35
CA GLU A 210 9.03 21.32 13.61
C GLU A 210 9.92 20.28 14.31
N LEU A 211 9.53 19.00 14.30
CA LEU A 211 10.33 17.92 14.89
C LEU A 211 11.65 17.70 14.15
N LEU A 212 11.64 17.86 12.82
CA LEU A 212 12.84 17.79 11.99
C LEU A 212 13.76 19.00 12.24
N GLU A 213 13.20 20.21 12.31
CA GLU A 213 13.96 21.43 12.62
C GLU A 213 14.59 21.39 14.02
N GLN A 214 13.88 20.83 14.99
CA GLN A 214 14.37 20.63 16.36
C GLN A 214 15.41 19.50 16.47
N GLY A 215 15.67 18.74 15.40
CA GLY A 215 16.50 17.54 15.43
C GLY A 215 15.96 16.43 16.33
N SER A 216 14.67 16.51 16.71
CA SER A 216 13.99 15.47 17.50
C SER A 216 13.59 14.27 16.64
N CYS A 217 13.60 14.43 15.32
CA CYS A 217 13.37 13.38 14.35
C CYS A 217 14.38 13.49 13.20
N VAL A 218 14.69 12.36 12.57
CA VAL A 218 15.56 12.27 11.40
C VAL A 218 14.78 11.71 10.23
N ARG A 219 15.02 12.30 9.06
CA ARG A 219 14.52 11.82 7.77
C ARG A 219 15.60 10.98 7.07
N VAL A 220 15.25 9.74 6.73
CA VAL A 220 16.11 8.87 5.89
C VAL A 220 15.39 8.50 4.60
N LYS A 221 16.04 8.77 3.46
CA LYS A 221 15.52 8.38 2.14
C LYS A 221 15.97 6.95 1.82
N PRO A 222 15.05 6.03 1.48
CA PRO A 222 15.42 4.72 0.95
C PRO A 222 16.26 4.87 -0.31
N SER A 223 17.32 4.06 -0.46
CA SER A 223 18.23 4.12 -1.60
C SER A 223 17.58 3.83 -2.94
N GLU A 224 16.49 3.04 -2.94
CA GLU A 224 15.83 2.55 -4.16
C GLU A 224 14.53 3.28 -4.50
N SER A 225 14.05 4.20 -3.65
CA SER A 225 12.79 4.88 -3.93
C SER A 225 12.98 5.97 -4.99
N ARG A 226 12.38 5.79 -6.17
CA ARG A 226 12.20 6.86 -7.17
C ARG A 226 11.22 7.95 -6.70
N GLY A 227 10.67 7.83 -5.49
CA GLY A 227 9.69 8.74 -4.91
C GLY A 227 10.30 9.74 -3.93
N LEU A 228 9.49 10.74 -3.56
CA LEU A 228 9.81 11.70 -2.49
C LEU A 228 9.57 11.14 -1.08
N ASP A 229 9.22 9.86 -0.96
CA ASP A 229 8.87 9.25 0.33
C ASP A 229 10.12 8.93 1.15
N TYR A 230 9.98 9.00 2.46
CA TYR A 230 11.07 8.84 3.41
C TYR A 230 10.59 8.26 4.73
N VAL A 231 11.53 7.69 5.47
CA VAL A 231 11.29 7.13 6.80
C VAL A 231 11.57 8.19 7.85
N LEU A 232 10.75 8.22 8.89
CA LEU A 232 10.89 9.06 10.07
C LEU A 232 11.17 8.22 11.31
N PHE A 233 12.16 8.61 12.11
CA PHE A 233 12.43 8.03 13.43
C PHE A 233 13.14 9.04 14.32
N ALA A 234 13.11 8.85 15.64
CA ALA A 234 13.89 9.68 16.56
C ALA A 234 15.37 9.25 16.54
N PRO A 235 16.32 10.20 16.51
CA PRO A 235 17.73 9.84 16.60
C PRO A 235 18.02 9.13 17.94
N PRO A 236 18.99 8.21 17.97
CA PRO A 236 19.42 7.61 19.22
C PRO A 236 19.88 8.69 20.21
N LEU A 237 19.66 8.43 21.50
CA LEU A 237 20.09 9.34 22.55
C LEU A 237 21.61 9.53 22.48
N GLY A 238 22.04 10.79 22.36
CA GLY A 238 23.44 11.17 22.28
C GLY A 238 23.65 12.43 21.48
N GLN A 239 24.78 13.12 21.71
CA GLN A 239 25.20 14.19 20.82
C GLN A 239 25.87 13.58 19.58
N PRO A 240 25.46 13.95 18.36
CA PRO A 240 26.20 13.56 17.19
C PRO A 240 27.62 14.12 17.27
N ALA A 241 28.60 13.34 16.84
CA ALA A 241 29.96 13.85 16.66
C ALA A 241 29.93 15.08 15.75
N SER A 242 30.71 16.11 16.08
CA SER A 242 30.83 17.30 15.25
C SER A 242 31.38 16.95 13.87
N GLU A 243 31.09 17.78 12.86
CA GLU A 243 31.56 17.52 11.50
C GLU A 243 33.09 17.51 11.40
N GLU A 244 33.77 18.27 12.26
CA GLU A 244 35.24 18.23 12.40
C GLU A 244 35.73 16.87 12.88
N VAL A 245 35.10 16.28 13.91
CA VAL A 245 35.45 14.94 14.40
C VAL A 245 35.13 13.87 13.36
N ARG A 246 34.01 14.01 12.64
CA ARG A 246 33.67 13.10 11.54
C ARG A 246 34.63 13.24 10.36
N ALA A 247 35.08 14.45 10.05
CA ALA A 247 36.09 14.69 9.02
C ALA A 247 37.42 14.03 9.40
N LEU A 248 37.87 14.15 10.65
CA LEU A 248 39.05 13.42 11.14
C LEU A 248 38.89 11.89 10.99
N TRP A 249 37.68 11.35 11.09
CA TRP A 249 37.43 9.92 10.90
C TRP A 249 37.37 9.51 9.41
N ARG A 250 36.84 10.37 8.52
CA ARG A 250 36.76 10.10 7.08
C ARG A 250 38.07 10.34 6.35
N ASP A 251 38.74 11.43 6.70
CA ASP A 251 39.95 11.94 6.07
C ASP A 251 41.23 11.52 6.82
N GLY A 252 41.07 10.98 8.03
CA GLY A 252 42.16 10.43 8.82
C GLY A 252 42.75 9.14 8.28
N GLU A 253 43.75 8.63 8.99
CA GLU A 253 44.43 7.38 8.69
C GLU A 253 43.44 6.23 8.42
N LYS A 254 43.60 5.57 7.26
CA LYS A 254 42.87 4.34 6.96
C LYS A 254 43.12 3.33 8.08
N VAL A 255 42.05 2.76 8.62
CA VAL A 255 42.15 1.69 9.61
C VAL A 255 43.02 0.56 9.02
N PRO A 256 44.15 0.21 9.65
CA PRO A 256 45.02 -0.83 9.12
C PRO A 256 44.32 -2.19 9.09
N PRO A 257 44.76 -3.12 8.22
CA PRO A 257 44.29 -4.49 8.21
C PRO A 257 44.40 -5.14 9.60
N LYS A 258 43.51 -6.09 9.90
CA LYS A 258 43.33 -6.71 11.22
C LYS A 258 44.64 -7.09 11.95
N GLU A 259 45.60 -7.67 11.23
CA GLU A 259 46.89 -8.11 11.80
C GLU A 259 47.81 -6.95 12.19
N GLU A 260 47.85 -5.89 11.36
CA GLU A 260 48.63 -4.68 11.63
C GLU A 260 47.99 -3.84 12.73
N LEU A 261 46.65 -3.75 12.73
CA LEU A 261 45.90 -3.10 13.80
C LEU A 261 46.18 -3.78 15.15
N GLY A 262 46.22 -5.12 15.19
CA GLY A 262 46.57 -5.86 16.41
C GLY A 262 47.97 -5.52 16.93
N LYS A 263 48.98 -5.51 16.05
CA LYS A 263 50.35 -5.14 16.39
C LYS A 263 50.47 -3.69 16.85
N GLU A 264 49.78 -2.77 16.20
CA GLU A 264 49.81 -1.33 16.53
C GLU A 264 49.10 -1.05 17.86
N LEU A 265 47.98 -1.73 18.15
CA LEU A 265 47.31 -1.64 19.45
C LEU A 265 48.19 -2.15 20.61
N VAL A 266 48.92 -3.25 20.41
CA VAL A 266 49.90 -3.75 21.39
C VAL A 266 51.06 -2.77 21.56
N ARG A 267 51.60 -2.24 20.44
CA ARG A 267 52.67 -1.22 20.45
C ARG A 267 52.26 0.04 21.22
N ARG A 268 51.03 0.50 21.05
CA ARG A 268 50.45 1.65 21.76
C ARG A 268 49.94 1.31 23.16
N LYS A 269 50.10 0.06 23.62
CA LYS A 269 49.68 -0.44 24.93
C LYS A 269 48.16 -0.33 25.19
N LEU A 270 47.37 -0.40 24.12
CA LEU A 270 45.90 -0.39 24.18
C LEU A 270 45.31 -1.81 24.23
N ARG A 271 46.15 -2.84 24.06
CA ARG A 271 45.79 -4.26 24.18
C ARG A 271 46.97 -5.05 24.75
N SER A 272 46.69 -6.08 25.55
CA SER A 272 47.71 -7.05 25.98
C SER A 272 48.18 -7.92 24.81
N ALA A 273 49.46 -8.29 24.81
CA ALA A 273 49.98 -9.28 23.88
C ALA A 273 49.48 -10.66 24.30
N GLU A 274 48.58 -11.24 23.51
CA GLU A 274 48.18 -12.65 23.56
C GLU A 274 48.70 -13.37 22.31
#